data_AF-A0A1F6A7M5-F1
#
_entry.id   AF-A0A1F6A7M5-F1
#
_cell.length_a   1.000
_cell.length_b   1.000
_cell.length_c   1.000
_cell.angle_alpha   90.00
_cell.angle_beta   90.00
_cell.angle_gamma   90.00
#
_symmetry.space_group_name_H-M   'P 1'
#
loop_
_entity.id
_entity.type
_entity.pdbx_description
1 polymer ?
#
loop_
_entity_poly.entity_id
_entity_poly.type
_entity_poly.pdbx_seq_one_letter_code
_entity_poly.pdbx_strand_id
1 'polypeptide(L)'
;MGYLKGGYGPLLRAIQKEIEKNGGEIRLNSSYAPTLLNKFDKIIFTTPSAVFADMFKFPREYSLKLKSIPHLYALNLLLITKEKILPSTYWLNINTPGFPFIGVIQHTNLMNPKFYGGNHLAWVANYLPYDHPYLQMSKEEVFNIYLPYLQKINPYFNLTLNALRLELFTGPFAQPVFKTNYSRQKPDFITPVKNVYLANMDMVYPWDRGTNYAIELGVKIANLIDQKSV
;
A
#
# COMPACT_ATOMS: atom_id res chain seq x y z
N MET A 1 -13.23 15.63 -2.90
CA MET A 1 -12.35 14.65 -2.23
C MET A 1 -12.46 14.86 -0.73
N GLY A 2 -12.77 13.84 0.05
CA GLY A 2 -12.83 13.93 1.51
C GLY A 2 -11.61 13.24 2.12
N TYR A 3 -11.12 13.76 3.25
CA TYR A 3 -10.04 13.13 4.00
C TYR A 3 -10.47 12.98 5.47
N LEU A 4 -10.19 11.81 6.05
CA LEU A 4 -10.57 11.53 7.43
C LEU A 4 -9.76 12.40 8.39
N LYS A 5 -10.46 13.14 9.27
CA LYS A 5 -9.80 13.89 10.34
C LYS A 5 -9.04 12.92 11.25
N GLY A 6 -7.71 13.08 11.34
CA GLY A 6 -6.83 12.14 12.06
C GLY A 6 -6.30 10.98 11.21
N GLY A 7 -6.48 11.04 9.87
CA GLY A 7 -6.01 10.00 8.95
C GLY A 7 -6.84 8.73 9.05
N TYR A 8 -6.23 7.58 8.73
CA TYR A 8 -6.89 6.27 8.80
C TYR A 8 -7.08 5.73 10.22
N GLY A 9 -6.36 6.26 11.22
CA GLY A 9 -6.39 5.75 12.58
C GLY A 9 -7.80 5.65 13.21
N PRO A 10 -8.65 6.70 13.11
CA PRO A 10 -10.03 6.62 13.58
C PRO A 10 -10.86 5.53 12.91
N LEU A 11 -10.71 5.33 11.60
CA LEU A 11 -11.40 4.27 10.87
C LEU A 11 -10.97 2.89 11.38
N LEU A 12 -9.65 2.67 11.52
CA LEU A 12 -9.12 1.40 12.04
C LEU A 12 -9.60 1.10 13.46
N ARG A 13 -9.66 2.12 14.34
CA ARG A 13 -10.22 1.96 15.69
C ARG A 13 -11.71 1.64 15.68
N ALA A 14 -12.47 2.23 14.76
CA ALA A 14 -13.89 1.92 14.64
C ALA A 14 -14.10 0.47 14.18
N ILE A 15 -13.32 0.02 13.18
CA ILE A 15 -13.33 -1.37 12.70
C ILE A 15 -12.95 -2.33 13.84
N GLN A 16 -11.87 -2.03 14.58
CA GLN A 16 -11.46 -2.83 15.73
C GLN A 16 -12.60 -3.01 16.75
N LYS A 17 -13.23 -1.90 17.16
CA LYS A 17 -14.33 -1.95 18.13
C LYS A 17 -15.49 -2.80 17.65
N GLU A 18 -15.81 -2.73 16.36
CA GLU A 18 -16.90 -3.54 15.79
C GLU A 18 -16.51 -5.03 15.76
N ILE A 19 -15.27 -5.37 15.44
CA ILE A 19 -14.77 -6.75 15.51
C ILE A 19 -14.92 -7.31 16.93
N GLU A 20 -14.43 -6.58 17.92
CA GLU A 20 -14.47 -6.99 19.34
C GLU A 20 -15.92 -7.12 19.86
N LYS A 21 -16.79 -6.17 19.49
CA LYS A 21 -18.21 -6.20 19.86
C LYS A 21 -18.95 -7.43 19.31
N ASN A 22 -18.55 -7.92 18.13
CA ASN A 22 -19.11 -9.13 17.52
C ASN A 22 -18.38 -10.41 17.96
N GLY A 23 -17.58 -10.36 19.04
CA GLY A 23 -16.88 -11.53 19.59
C GLY A 23 -15.60 -11.92 18.84
N GLY A 24 -15.14 -11.11 17.88
CA GLY A 24 -13.88 -11.31 17.18
C GLY A 24 -12.68 -10.93 18.06
N GLU A 25 -11.55 -11.58 17.81
CA GLU A 25 -10.29 -11.34 18.51
C GLU A 25 -9.24 -10.76 17.55
N ILE A 26 -8.53 -9.71 17.96
CA ILE A 26 -7.42 -9.13 17.20
C ILE A 26 -6.10 -9.43 17.91
N ARG A 27 -5.22 -10.15 17.22
CA ARG A 27 -3.89 -10.50 17.73
C ARG A 27 -2.81 -9.77 16.93
N LEU A 28 -2.15 -8.81 17.56
CA LEU A 28 -0.98 -8.12 17.01
C LEU A 28 0.31 -8.81 17.47
N ASN A 29 1.43 -8.49 16.82
CA ASN A 29 2.75 -9.11 17.11
C ASN A 29 2.72 -10.64 17.12
N SER A 30 1.83 -11.22 16.31
CA SER A 30 1.54 -12.65 16.26
C SER A 30 1.74 -13.13 14.83
N SER A 31 2.71 -14.02 14.63
CA SER A 31 2.95 -14.63 13.32
C SER A 31 2.04 -15.83 13.09
N TYR A 32 1.67 -16.07 11.83
CA TYR A 32 0.99 -17.30 11.47
C TYR A 32 1.85 -18.52 11.81
N ALA A 33 1.22 -19.54 12.40
CA ALA A 33 1.81 -20.85 12.62
C ALA A 33 0.92 -21.93 11.96
N PRO A 34 1.49 -22.95 11.29
CA PRO A 34 0.71 -24.02 10.67
C PRO A 34 -0.25 -24.76 11.61
N THR A 35 0.03 -24.76 12.92
CA THR A 35 -0.85 -25.34 13.94
C THR A 35 -2.23 -24.66 14.02
N LEU A 36 -2.37 -23.43 13.52
CA LEU A 36 -3.64 -22.72 13.46
C LEU A 36 -4.63 -23.36 12.47
N LEU A 37 -4.17 -24.12 11.48
CA LEU A 37 -5.04 -24.81 10.52
C LEU A 37 -6.03 -25.76 11.20
N ASN A 38 -5.65 -26.32 12.35
CA ASN A 38 -6.50 -27.23 13.12
C ASN A 38 -7.37 -26.51 14.17
N LYS A 39 -7.21 -25.18 14.32
CA LYS A 39 -7.94 -24.38 15.32
C LYS A 39 -9.15 -23.65 14.73
N PHE A 40 -9.24 -23.56 13.41
CA PHE A 40 -10.29 -22.82 12.72
C PHE A 40 -10.89 -23.68 11.61
N ASP A 41 -12.20 -23.60 11.42
CA ASP A 41 -12.90 -24.32 10.37
C ASP A 41 -12.48 -23.84 8.97
N LYS A 42 -12.22 -22.53 8.85
CA LYS A 42 -11.87 -21.84 7.60
C LYS A 42 -10.90 -20.71 7.90
N ILE A 43 -9.91 -20.51 7.02
CA ILE A 43 -8.87 -19.49 7.18
C ILE A 43 -8.72 -18.68 5.90
N ILE A 44 -8.74 -17.36 6.04
CA ILE A 44 -8.51 -16.41 4.94
C ILE A 44 -7.13 -15.78 5.12
N PHE A 45 -6.29 -15.86 4.11
CA PHE A 45 -5.03 -15.13 4.04
C PHE A 45 -5.19 -13.88 3.19
N THR A 46 -4.67 -12.76 3.68
CA THR A 46 -4.64 -11.48 2.96
C THR A 46 -3.21 -11.03 2.64
N THR A 47 -2.25 -11.96 2.71
CA THR A 47 -0.83 -11.71 2.41
C THR A 47 -0.60 -11.57 0.90
N PRO A 48 0.54 -10.97 0.48
CA PRO A 48 0.94 -10.98 -0.92
C PRO A 48 1.02 -12.42 -1.47
N SER A 49 0.66 -12.63 -2.74
CA SER A 49 0.57 -13.98 -3.32
C SER A 49 1.89 -14.74 -3.27
N ALA A 50 3.02 -14.05 -3.49
CA ALA A 50 4.34 -14.65 -3.40
C ALA A 50 4.64 -15.15 -1.97
N VAL A 51 4.30 -14.37 -0.94
CA VAL A 51 4.45 -14.75 0.46
C VAL A 51 3.53 -15.94 0.77
N PHE A 52 2.28 -15.88 0.35
CA PHE A 52 1.32 -16.97 0.55
C PHE A 52 1.78 -18.29 -0.09
N ALA A 53 2.41 -18.22 -1.28
CA ALA A 53 2.95 -19.39 -1.97
C ALA A 53 4.06 -20.12 -1.20
N ASP A 54 4.73 -19.43 -0.26
CA ASP A 54 5.77 -19.99 0.60
C ASP A 54 5.23 -20.51 1.94
N MET A 55 3.98 -20.19 2.30
CA MET A 55 3.37 -20.60 3.57
C MET A 55 2.87 -22.05 3.55
N PHE A 56 2.67 -22.64 2.37
CA PHE A 56 2.13 -23.98 2.18
C PHE A 56 2.84 -24.73 1.05
N LYS A 57 2.76 -26.06 1.09
CA LYS A 57 3.13 -26.91 -0.05
C LYS A 57 1.96 -27.00 -1.00
N PHE A 58 2.03 -26.25 -2.11
CA PHE A 58 1.05 -26.33 -3.19
C PHE A 58 1.58 -27.16 -4.38
N PRO A 59 0.70 -27.60 -5.30
CA PRO A 59 1.13 -28.07 -6.61
C PRO A 59 2.02 -27.01 -7.29
N ARG A 60 3.07 -27.48 -7.98
CA ARG A 60 4.09 -26.61 -8.60
C ARG A 60 3.48 -25.50 -9.45
N GLU A 61 2.49 -25.83 -10.28
CA GLU A 61 1.83 -24.86 -11.16
C GLU A 61 1.14 -23.74 -10.38
N TYR A 62 0.48 -24.07 -9.26
CA TYR A 62 -0.20 -23.09 -8.43
C TYR A 62 0.82 -22.14 -7.76
N SER A 63 1.90 -22.67 -7.19
CA SER A 63 2.98 -21.84 -6.62
C SER A 63 3.61 -20.93 -7.67
N LEU A 64 3.89 -21.45 -8.87
CA LEU A 64 4.45 -20.65 -9.96
C LEU A 64 3.49 -19.54 -10.41
N LYS A 65 2.19 -19.84 -10.51
CA LYS A 65 1.16 -18.84 -10.83
C LYS A 65 1.20 -17.69 -9.83
N LEU A 66 1.17 -17.98 -8.53
CA LEU A 66 1.20 -16.96 -7.46
C LEU A 66 2.48 -16.11 -7.47
N LYS A 67 3.63 -16.73 -7.74
CA LYS A 67 4.93 -16.05 -7.75
C LYS A 67 5.24 -15.31 -9.06
N SER A 68 4.48 -15.57 -10.12
CA SER A 68 4.74 -14.97 -11.45
C SER A 68 4.27 -13.52 -11.57
N ILE A 69 3.42 -13.06 -10.64
CA ILE A 69 2.91 -11.70 -10.59
C ILE A 69 4.03 -10.79 -10.07
N PRO A 70 4.58 -9.88 -10.90
CA PRO A 70 5.56 -8.92 -10.41
C PRO A 70 4.87 -7.84 -9.59
N HIS A 71 5.57 -7.32 -8.59
CA HIS A 71 5.13 -6.17 -7.83
C HIS A 71 6.19 -5.08 -7.81
N LEU A 72 5.73 -3.84 -7.83
CA LEU A 72 6.55 -2.68 -7.54
C LEU A 72 6.48 -2.34 -6.04
N TYR A 73 7.56 -1.78 -5.53
CA TYR A 73 7.67 -1.18 -4.22
C TYR A 73 7.16 0.25 -4.29
N ALA A 74 6.40 0.69 -3.29
CA ALA A 74 6.14 2.11 -3.08
C ALA A 74 7.33 2.71 -2.33
N LEU A 75 7.88 3.80 -2.85
CA LEU A 75 8.83 4.66 -2.15
C LEU A 75 8.19 6.05 -2.02
N ASN A 76 8.00 6.50 -0.78
CA ASN A 76 7.39 7.79 -0.50
C ASN A 76 8.31 8.61 0.39
N LEU A 77 8.87 9.69 -0.17
CA LEU A 77 9.60 10.69 0.60
C LEU A 77 8.61 11.75 1.09
N LEU A 78 8.46 11.87 2.41
CA LEU A 78 7.68 12.93 3.05
C LEU A 78 8.59 14.12 3.37
N LEU A 79 8.19 15.28 2.89
CA LEU A 79 8.79 16.57 3.22
C LEU A 79 7.85 17.31 4.16
N ILE A 80 8.37 17.67 5.34
CA ILE A 80 7.68 18.49 6.33
C ILE A 80 8.37 19.85 6.35
N THR A 81 7.67 20.87 5.87
CA THR A 81 8.22 22.20 5.56
C THR A 81 7.43 23.30 6.24
N LYS A 82 8.02 24.51 6.30
CA LYS A 82 7.31 25.74 6.73
C LYS A 82 6.47 26.36 5.63
N GLU A 83 6.80 26.08 4.37
CA GLU A 83 6.10 26.60 3.21
C GLU A 83 5.70 25.45 2.28
N LYS A 84 4.69 25.67 1.45
CA LYS A 84 4.24 24.66 0.49
C LYS A 84 5.22 24.56 -0.68
N ILE A 85 5.45 23.35 -1.16
CA ILE A 85 6.15 23.10 -2.43
C ILE A 85 5.22 23.45 -3.58
N LEU A 86 3.95 23.00 -3.51
CA LEU A 86 2.92 23.32 -4.49
C LEU A 86 1.93 24.33 -3.86
N PRO A 87 1.80 25.56 -4.37
CA PRO A 87 0.99 26.61 -3.73
C PRO A 87 -0.48 26.22 -3.51
N SER A 88 -1.10 25.60 -4.50
CA SER A 88 -2.54 25.25 -4.51
C SER A 88 -2.85 23.82 -4.97
N THR A 89 -1.96 23.20 -5.74
CA THR A 89 -2.17 21.85 -6.30
C THR A 89 -2.06 20.77 -5.23
N TYR A 90 -3.12 19.99 -5.00
CA TYR A 90 -3.08 18.85 -4.08
C TYR A 90 -2.25 17.69 -4.63
N TRP A 91 -2.44 17.35 -5.90
CA TRP A 91 -1.80 16.20 -6.54
C TRP A 91 -1.26 16.61 -7.91
N LEU A 92 0.04 16.46 -8.11
CA LEU A 92 0.72 16.70 -9.38
C LEU A 92 1.31 15.38 -9.90
N ASN A 93 0.82 14.93 -11.06
CA ASN A 93 1.41 13.80 -11.78
C ASN A 93 2.63 14.26 -12.56
N ILE A 94 3.69 13.46 -12.56
CA ILE A 94 4.93 13.72 -13.28
C ILE A 94 5.08 12.70 -14.40
N ASN A 95 4.91 13.18 -15.63
CA ASN A 95 5.01 12.37 -16.84
C ASN A 95 6.20 12.78 -17.72
N THR A 96 7.05 13.71 -17.24
CA THR A 96 8.20 14.22 -17.98
C THR A 96 9.34 13.20 -17.94
N PRO A 97 9.88 12.76 -19.09
CA PRO A 97 11.02 11.85 -19.12
C PRO A 97 12.21 12.39 -18.33
N GLY A 98 12.91 11.48 -17.63
CA GLY A 98 14.09 11.80 -16.82
C GLY A 98 13.80 12.30 -15.41
N PHE A 99 12.54 12.54 -15.02
CA PHE A 99 12.21 12.76 -13.61
C PHE A 99 12.34 11.46 -12.81
N PRO A 100 12.92 11.50 -11.59
CA PRO A 100 13.20 10.30 -10.80
C PRO A 100 12.03 9.88 -9.90
N PHE A 101 10.83 10.43 -10.10
CA PHE A 101 9.60 10.15 -9.34
C PHE A 101 8.36 10.46 -10.19
N ILE A 102 7.20 9.95 -9.79
CA ILE A 102 5.98 9.99 -10.60
C ILE A 102 4.93 10.98 -10.09
N GLY A 103 5.08 11.50 -8.86
CA GLY A 103 4.08 12.38 -8.29
C GLY A 103 4.55 13.20 -7.11
N VAL A 104 3.98 14.38 -6.97
CA VAL A 104 4.12 15.24 -5.79
C VAL A 104 2.72 15.54 -5.24
N ILE A 105 2.47 15.14 -4.00
CA ILE A 105 1.18 15.28 -3.33
C ILE A 105 1.34 16.26 -2.18
N GLN A 106 0.92 17.51 -2.38
CA GLN A 106 0.90 18.52 -1.33
C GLN A 106 -0.32 18.29 -0.43
N HIS A 107 -0.16 17.40 0.54
CA HIS A 107 -1.21 16.99 1.48
C HIS A 107 -1.89 18.17 2.16
N THR A 108 -1.13 19.20 2.52
CA THR A 108 -1.66 20.41 3.18
C THR A 108 -2.34 21.43 2.25
N ASN A 109 -2.60 21.06 0.99
CA ASN A 109 -3.61 21.70 0.14
C ASN A 109 -5.01 21.08 0.31
N LEU A 110 -5.09 19.83 0.78
CA LEU A 110 -6.35 19.18 1.13
C LEU A 110 -6.66 19.30 2.63
N MET A 111 -5.64 19.15 3.48
CA MET A 111 -5.79 19.18 4.94
C MET A 111 -5.18 20.44 5.55
N ASN A 112 -5.88 21.04 6.51
CA ASN A 112 -5.40 22.25 7.16
C ASN A 112 -4.09 21.98 7.95
N PRO A 113 -3.02 22.79 7.77
CA PRO A 113 -1.74 22.61 8.44
C PRO A 113 -1.82 22.71 9.98
N LYS A 114 -2.89 23.26 10.56
CA LYS A 114 -3.12 23.26 12.01
C LYS A 114 -3.11 21.86 12.63
N PHE A 115 -3.47 20.83 11.86
CA PHE A 115 -3.41 19.43 12.29
C PHE A 115 -1.99 18.85 12.29
N TYR A 116 -1.00 19.60 11.79
CA TYR A 116 0.40 19.21 11.66
C TYR A 116 1.35 20.23 12.35
N GLY A 117 0.86 20.90 13.39
CA GLY A 117 1.62 21.92 14.12
C GLY A 117 1.99 23.13 13.27
N GLY A 118 1.13 23.50 12.31
CA GLY A 118 1.35 24.60 11.37
C GLY A 118 2.32 24.27 10.23
N ASN A 119 2.86 23.06 10.17
CA ASN A 119 3.76 22.66 9.08
C ASN A 119 2.98 22.21 7.84
N HIS A 120 3.62 22.33 6.68
CA HIS A 120 3.14 21.83 5.42
C HIS A 120 3.76 20.46 5.11
N LEU A 121 2.95 19.55 4.58
CA LEU A 121 3.37 18.19 4.25
C LEU A 121 3.23 17.98 2.75
N ALA A 122 4.28 17.48 2.11
CA ALA A 122 4.29 17.05 0.73
C ALA A 122 4.91 15.66 0.60
N TRP A 123 4.25 14.76 -0.12
CA TRP A 123 4.79 13.46 -0.45
C TRP A 123 5.35 13.49 -1.87
N VAL A 124 6.57 12.98 -2.06
CA VAL A 124 7.12 12.66 -3.38
C VAL A 124 7.04 11.16 -3.54
N ALA A 125 6.14 10.73 -4.44
CA ALA A 125 5.74 9.34 -4.60
C ALA A 125 6.46 8.69 -5.79
N ASN A 126 6.85 7.43 -5.59
CA ASN A 126 7.46 6.62 -6.62
C ASN A 126 7.08 5.14 -6.51
N TYR A 127 7.09 4.44 -7.64
CA TYR A 127 6.99 2.98 -7.72
C TYR A 127 8.23 2.40 -8.38
N LEU A 128 8.91 1.51 -7.66
CA LEU A 128 10.23 1.02 -8.04
C LEU A 128 10.25 -0.52 -8.13
N PRO A 129 11.06 -1.11 -9.02
CA PRO A 129 11.34 -2.54 -8.97
C PRO A 129 12.10 -2.87 -7.66
N TYR A 130 12.05 -4.14 -7.25
CA TYR A 130 12.55 -4.59 -5.94
C TYR A 130 14.06 -4.37 -5.72
N ASP A 131 14.82 -4.33 -6.81
CA ASP A 131 16.28 -4.19 -6.86
C ASP A 131 16.71 -2.74 -7.12
N HIS A 132 15.78 -1.78 -7.14
CA HIS A 132 16.10 -0.39 -7.43
C HIS A 132 17.01 0.21 -6.34
N PRO A 133 18.10 0.91 -6.70
CA PRO A 133 19.07 1.46 -5.73
C PRO A 133 18.44 2.37 -4.67
N TYR A 134 17.42 3.15 -5.03
CA TYR A 134 16.76 4.07 -4.08
C TYR A 134 16.11 3.36 -2.89
N LEU A 135 15.79 2.07 -3.00
CA LEU A 135 15.21 1.31 -1.88
C LEU A 135 16.23 1.04 -0.77
N GLN A 136 17.53 1.19 -1.04
CA GLN A 136 18.62 1.02 -0.07
C GLN A 136 19.22 2.36 0.38
N MET A 137 18.72 3.49 -0.15
CA MET A 137 19.20 4.82 0.18
C MET A 137 18.51 5.38 1.43
N SER A 138 19.24 6.22 2.15
CA SER A 138 18.70 7.07 3.21
C SER A 138 17.74 8.12 2.65
N LYS A 139 16.93 8.70 3.55
CA LYS A 139 15.99 9.77 3.19
C LYS A 139 16.70 11.03 2.67
N GLU A 140 17.90 11.31 3.18
CA GLU A 140 18.74 12.42 2.75
C GLU A 140 19.31 12.18 1.35
N GLU A 141 19.78 10.96 1.05
CA GLU A 141 20.27 10.60 -0.29
C GLU A 141 19.16 10.69 -1.34
N VAL A 142 17.98 10.12 -1.06
CA VAL A 142 16.81 10.22 -1.95
C VAL A 142 16.40 11.67 -2.14
N PHE A 143 16.37 12.46 -1.06
CA PHE A 143 16.04 13.88 -1.14
C PHE A 143 17.04 14.65 -2.01
N ASN A 144 18.34 14.42 -1.88
CA ASN A 144 19.36 15.08 -2.70
C ASN A 144 19.19 14.77 -4.19
N ILE A 145 18.76 13.56 -4.54
CA ILE A 145 18.44 13.18 -5.92
C ILE A 145 17.18 13.89 -6.41
N TYR A 146 16.15 14.01 -5.55
CA TYR A 146 14.85 14.58 -5.94
C TYR A 146 14.87 16.11 -5.98
N LEU A 147 15.72 16.73 -5.18
CA LEU A 147 15.80 18.17 -4.98
C LEU A 147 15.92 18.98 -6.29
N PRO A 148 16.88 18.70 -7.19
CA PRO A 148 17.00 19.46 -8.44
C PRO A 148 15.71 19.42 -9.28
N TYR A 149 14.94 18.34 -9.19
CA TYR A 149 13.68 18.17 -9.92
C TYR A 149 12.51 18.88 -9.22
N LEU A 150 12.49 18.89 -7.89
CA LEU A 150 11.54 19.71 -7.13
C LEU A 150 11.73 21.20 -7.40
N GLN A 151 12.97 21.67 -7.53
CA GLN A 151 13.27 23.05 -7.92
C GLN A 151 12.86 23.38 -9.35
N LYS A 152 12.90 22.41 -10.27
CA LYS A 152 12.31 22.59 -11.62
C LYS A 152 10.79 22.77 -11.56
N ILE A 153 10.12 22.09 -10.63
CA ILE A 153 8.67 22.21 -10.44
C ILE A 153 8.30 23.55 -9.79
N ASN A 154 9.05 23.96 -8.76
CA ASN A 154 8.88 25.26 -8.12
C ASN A 154 10.25 25.93 -7.88
N PRO A 155 10.68 26.85 -8.76
CA PRO A 155 11.97 27.54 -8.61
C PRO A 155 12.08 28.41 -7.36
N TYR A 156 10.94 28.84 -6.80
CA TYR A 156 10.89 29.65 -5.58
C TYR A 156 10.90 28.81 -4.31
N PHE A 157 10.87 27.47 -4.44
CA PHE A 157 11.02 26.58 -3.30
C PHE A 157 12.43 26.70 -2.73
N ASN A 158 12.58 27.60 -1.76
CA ASN A 158 13.85 27.88 -1.13
C ASN A 158 14.05 26.95 0.07
N LEU A 159 15.13 26.19 0.04
CA LEU A 159 15.47 25.21 1.05
C LEU A 159 16.55 25.76 1.96
N THR A 160 16.14 26.31 3.09
CA THR A 160 17.00 26.21 4.26
C THR A 160 16.74 24.85 4.89
N LEU A 161 17.67 23.92 4.71
CA LEU A 161 17.65 22.55 5.27
C LEU A 161 17.27 22.52 6.75
N ASN A 162 17.62 23.58 7.49
CA ASN A 162 17.33 23.73 8.92
C ASN A 162 15.83 23.79 9.25
N ALA A 163 14.94 24.06 8.29
CA ALA A 163 13.49 24.10 8.49
C ALA A 163 12.76 22.86 7.91
N LEU A 164 13.49 21.92 7.32
CA LEU A 164 12.97 20.74 6.64
C LEU A 164 13.15 19.51 7.53
N ARG A 165 12.07 18.76 7.74
CA ARG A 165 12.15 17.38 8.27
C ARG A 165 11.75 16.42 7.17
N LEU A 166 12.51 15.34 7.04
CA LEU A 166 12.31 14.30 6.06
C LEU A 166 11.88 13.02 6.76
N GLU A 167 11.00 12.26 6.13
CA GLU A 167 10.77 10.85 6.44
C GLU A 167 10.66 10.06 5.15
N LEU A 168 11.15 8.82 5.14
CA LEU A 168 11.11 7.95 3.98
C LEU A 168 10.36 6.67 4.34
N PHE A 169 9.39 6.31 3.50
CA PHE A 169 8.56 5.13 3.69
C PHE A 169 8.68 4.22 2.48
N THR A 170 8.97 2.95 2.74
CA THR A 170 9.00 1.88 1.75
C THR A 170 7.89 0.87 2.01
N GLY A 171 7.22 0.45 0.95
CA GLY A 171 6.19 -0.58 1.00
C GLY A 171 6.45 -1.64 -0.07
N PRO A 172 6.85 -2.87 0.27
CA PRO A 172 6.95 -3.95 -0.70
C PRO A 172 5.55 -4.36 -1.18
N PHE A 173 5.49 -5.05 -2.33
CA PHE A 173 4.24 -5.58 -2.90
C PHE A 173 3.14 -4.52 -3.09
N ALA A 174 3.52 -3.25 -3.30
CA ALA A 174 2.59 -2.12 -3.26
C ALA A 174 1.73 -2.00 -4.52
N GLN A 175 2.22 -2.47 -5.67
CA GLN A 175 1.48 -2.40 -6.93
C GLN A 175 1.75 -3.67 -7.76
N PRO A 176 0.74 -4.52 -8.01
CA PRO A 176 0.88 -5.59 -9.00
C PRO A 176 1.05 -5.01 -10.40
N VAL A 177 1.92 -5.63 -11.19
CA VAL A 177 2.14 -5.29 -12.61
C VAL A 177 1.25 -6.15 -13.48
N PHE A 178 0.25 -5.53 -14.11
CA PHE A 178 -0.70 -6.21 -14.98
C PHE A 178 -0.09 -6.45 -16.37
N LYS A 179 0.51 -7.62 -16.55
CA LYS A 179 0.97 -8.11 -17.86
C LYS A 179 -0.22 -8.44 -18.78
N THR A 180 0.08 -8.65 -20.06
CA THR A 180 -0.89 -9.24 -20.98
C THR A 180 -1.43 -10.57 -20.43
N ASN A 181 -2.74 -10.80 -20.58
CA ASN A 181 -3.45 -11.96 -20.03
C ASN A 181 -3.44 -12.08 -18.49
N TYR A 182 -3.29 -10.97 -17.75
CA TYR A 182 -3.32 -10.98 -16.27
C TYR A 182 -4.59 -11.63 -15.68
N SER A 183 -5.75 -11.49 -16.33
CA SER A 183 -7.00 -12.13 -15.91
C SER A 183 -6.91 -13.66 -15.78
N ARG A 184 -6.00 -14.31 -16.52
CA ARG A 184 -5.72 -15.76 -16.42
C ARG A 184 -4.69 -16.08 -15.34
N GLN A 185 -3.86 -15.11 -14.97
CA GLN A 185 -2.74 -15.25 -14.02
C GLN A 185 -3.12 -14.90 -12.59
N LYS A 186 -4.05 -13.96 -12.38
CA LYS A 186 -4.49 -13.57 -11.05
C LYS A 186 -4.93 -14.81 -10.23
N PRO A 187 -4.72 -14.81 -8.91
CA PRO A 187 -5.25 -15.85 -8.05
C PRO A 187 -6.78 -15.82 -8.01
N ASP A 188 -7.34 -16.87 -7.45
CA ASP A 188 -8.76 -16.98 -7.08
C ASP A 188 -8.88 -17.23 -5.58
N PHE A 189 -10.07 -17.02 -5.04
CA PHE A 189 -10.31 -17.17 -3.59
C PHE A 189 -10.04 -18.57 -3.06
N ILE A 190 -10.40 -19.57 -3.85
CA ILE A 190 -10.29 -20.99 -3.48
C ILE A 190 -8.87 -21.45 -3.79
N THR A 191 -8.19 -21.98 -2.78
CA THR A 191 -6.85 -22.54 -2.93
C THR A 191 -6.89 -24.07 -2.99
N PRO A 192 -5.81 -24.74 -3.43
CA PRO A 192 -5.73 -26.21 -3.39
C PRO A 192 -5.76 -26.81 -1.98
N VAL A 193 -5.52 -26.00 -0.94
CA VAL A 193 -5.55 -26.47 0.45
C VAL A 193 -6.98 -26.32 0.97
N LYS A 194 -7.55 -27.44 1.44
CA LYS A 194 -8.91 -27.49 1.97
C LYS A 194 -9.09 -26.44 3.08
N ASN A 195 -10.19 -25.70 3.02
CA ASN A 195 -10.59 -24.66 3.96
C ASN A 195 -9.61 -23.48 4.11
N VAL A 196 -8.63 -23.36 3.21
CA VAL A 196 -7.71 -22.22 3.14
C VAL A 196 -8.04 -21.39 1.91
N TYR A 197 -8.23 -20.09 2.14
CA TYR A 197 -8.64 -19.12 1.14
C TYR A 197 -7.61 -17.99 1.05
N LEU A 198 -7.52 -17.36 -0.12
CA LEU A 198 -6.67 -16.20 -0.36
C LEU A 198 -7.52 -15.02 -0.79
N ALA A 199 -7.34 -13.83 -0.25
CA ALA A 199 -7.99 -12.61 -0.71
C ALA A 199 -7.02 -11.44 -0.57
N ASN A 200 -6.40 -11.01 -1.68
CA ASN A 200 -5.37 -9.99 -1.65
C ASN A 200 -5.43 -9.05 -2.87
N MET A 201 -4.50 -8.10 -2.91
CA MET A 201 -4.45 -7.04 -3.91
C MET A 201 -4.31 -7.56 -5.36
N ASP A 202 -3.77 -8.76 -5.57
CA ASP A 202 -3.65 -9.34 -6.93
C ASP A 202 -5.01 -9.68 -7.56
N MET A 203 -6.07 -9.70 -6.75
CA MET A 203 -7.44 -9.89 -7.21
C MET A 203 -8.14 -8.55 -7.51
N VAL A 204 -7.55 -7.41 -7.14
CA VAL A 204 -8.06 -6.08 -7.48
C VAL A 204 -7.70 -5.78 -8.93
N TYR A 205 -8.50 -6.33 -9.83
CA TYR A 205 -8.34 -6.23 -11.28
C TYR A 205 -9.73 -6.11 -11.94
N PRO A 206 -9.91 -5.27 -12.97
CA PRO A 206 -8.92 -4.41 -13.64
C PRO A 206 -8.70 -3.06 -12.95
N TRP A 207 -9.11 -2.94 -11.68
CA TRP A 207 -9.11 -1.68 -10.96
C TRP A 207 -7.76 -1.34 -10.33
N ASP A 208 -7.60 -0.08 -9.94
CA ASP A 208 -6.48 0.36 -9.12
C ASP A 208 -6.69 -0.03 -7.65
N ARG A 209 -5.61 -0.09 -6.87
CA ARG A 209 -5.50 -0.60 -5.47
C ARG A 209 -6.18 0.25 -4.39
N GLY A 210 -7.36 0.80 -4.70
CA GLY A 210 -8.17 1.58 -3.77
C GLY A 210 -8.72 0.74 -2.61
N THR A 211 -8.83 1.37 -1.42
CA THR A 211 -9.36 0.71 -0.21
C THR A 211 -10.79 0.22 -0.38
N ASN A 212 -11.60 0.88 -1.23
CA ASN A 212 -12.94 0.44 -1.57
C ASN A 212 -12.95 -0.99 -2.17
N TYR A 213 -11.99 -1.31 -3.04
CA TYR A 213 -11.90 -2.64 -3.64
C TYR A 213 -11.39 -3.69 -2.65
N ALA A 214 -10.52 -3.31 -1.71
CA ALA A 214 -10.11 -4.20 -0.63
C ALA A 214 -11.31 -4.57 0.28
N ILE A 215 -12.17 -3.60 0.60
CA ILE A 215 -13.41 -3.82 1.36
C ILE A 215 -14.36 -4.71 0.56
N GLU A 216 -14.58 -4.41 -0.72
CA GLU A 216 -15.43 -5.22 -1.62
C GLU A 216 -14.92 -6.67 -1.69
N LEU A 217 -13.61 -6.87 -1.83
CA LEU A 217 -12.99 -8.19 -1.87
C LEU A 217 -13.23 -8.95 -0.55
N GLY A 218 -13.09 -8.27 0.59
CA GLY A 218 -13.38 -8.81 1.92
C GLY A 218 -14.83 -9.27 2.07
N VAL A 219 -15.80 -8.47 1.61
CA VAL A 219 -17.23 -8.84 1.60
C VAL A 219 -17.48 -10.05 0.69
N LYS A 220 -16.89 -10.07 -0.50
CA LYS A 220 -17.04 -11.17 -1.46
C LYS A 220 -16.53 -12.49 -0.90
N ILE A 221 -15.36 -12.52 -0.27
CA ILE A 221 -14.82 -13.75 0.31
C ILE A 221 -15.62 -14.21 1.53
N ALA A 222 -16.10 -13.29 2.37
CA ALA A 222 -16.97 -13.62 3.48
C ALA A 222 -18.25 -14.32 3.00
N ASN A 223 -18.92 -13.76 1.98
CA ASN A 223 -20.13 -14.34 1.40
C ASN A 223 -19.87 -15.72 0.75
N LEU A 224 -18.76 -15.87 0.01
CA LEU A 224 -18.37 -17.13 -0.60
C LEU A 224 -18.20 -18.23 0.46
N ILE A 225 -17.58 -17.87 1.58
CA ILE A 225 -17.30 -18.79 2.68
C ILE A 225 -18.58 -19.17 3.40
N ASP A 226 -19.49 -18.22 3.63
CA ASP A 226 -20.74 -18.46 4.35
C ASP A 226 -21.70 -19.36 3.55
N GLN A 227 -21.84 -19.14 2.24
CA GLN A 227 -22.71 -19.94 1.37
C GLN A 227 -22.30 -21.42 1.24
N LYS A 228 -21.03 -21.74 1.53
CA LYS A 228 -20.53 -23.14 1.55
C LYS A 228 -20.74 -23.85 2.89
N SER A 229 -21.46 -23.23 3.82
CA SER A 229 -21.78 -23.81 5.14
C SER A 229 -23.13 -24.55 5.16
N VAL A 230 -23.78 -24.74 4.01
CA VAL A 230 -25.03 -25.51 3.83
C VAL A 230 -24.74 -26.81 3.08
#